data_AF-A0A7C5MXS5-F1
#
_entry.id   AF-A0A7C5MXS5-F1
#
_cell.length_a   1.000
_cell.length_b   1.000
_cell.length_c   1.000
_cell.angle_alpha   90.00
_cell.angle_beta   90.00
_cell.angle_gamma   90.00
#
_symmetry.space_group_name_H-M   'P 1'
#
loop_
_entity.id
_entity.type
_entity.pdbx_description
1 polymer ?
#
loop_
_entity_poly.entity_id
_entity_poly.type
_entity_poly.pdbx_seq_one_letter_code
_entity_poly.pdbx_strand_id
1 'polypeptide(L)'
;MKKYWVLITGVFLIFGSLHGQQKYWLMFEDKGPETVFYETHPAQFLSLKALERRKRHHHNLCQADLPVSKTYIKQLRQAGVVVEAASKWLNAASVTTDLDYLTLQRICPAIVDMRPVGRYIRASYLGEPELPGAACSNPDSLSTTSFNYGATQTQQDLLDLPCLHNRGFTGSGVL
;
A
#
# COMPACT_ATOMS: atom_id res chain seq x y z
N MET A 1 -36.66 24.15 -50.58
CA MET A 1 -36.67 23.95 -49.11
C MET A 1 -36.24 22.54 -48.67
N LYS A 2 -35.23 21.91 -49.32
CA LYS A 2 -34.80 20.52 -49.04
C LYS A 2 -33.27 20.36 -48.81
N LYS A 3 -32.51 21.45 -48.75
CA LYS A 3 -31.03 21.41 -48.63
C LYS A 3 -30.49 21.53 -47.20
N TYR A 4 -31.34 21.88 -46.23
CA TYR A 4 -30.93 22.02 -44.82
C TYR A 4 -31.11 20.73 -43.99
N TRP A 5 -31.81 19.73 -44.51
CA TRP A 5 -32.00 18.43 -43.82
C TRP A 5 -30.75 17.54 -43.84
N VAL A 6 -29.85 17.74 -44.81
CA VAL A 6 -28.57 17.00 -44.90
C VAL A 6 -27.51 17.58 -43.96
N LEU A 7 -27.61 18.86 -43.58
CA LEU A 7 -26.69 19.48 -42.63
C LEU A 7 -27.02 19.15 -41.16
N ILE A 8 -28.26 18.78 -40.84
CA ILE A 8 -28.67 18.40 -39.48
C ILE A 8 -28.38 16.91 -39.18
N THR A 9 -28.26 16.07 -40.21
CA THR A 9 -27.95 14.64 -40.07
C THR A 9 -26.45 14.34 -39.96
N GLY A 10 -25.57 15.32 -40.25
CA GLY A 10 -24.11 15.16 -40.15
C GLY A 10 -23.51 15.43 -38.77
N VAL A 11 -24.28 15.97 -37.81
CA VAL A 11 -23.78 16.44 -36.50
C VAL A 11 -24.24 15.55 -35.34
N PHE A 12 -24.50 14.26 -35.59
CA PHE A 12 -24.96 13.30 -34.56
C PHE A 12 -24.05 12.08 -34.37
N LEU A 13 -22.81 12.10 -34.87
CA LEU A 13 -21.95 10.90 -34.92
C LEU A 13 -20.60 11.00 -34.18
N ILE A 14 -20.50 11.83 -33.14
CA ILE A 14 -19.32 11.81 -32.26
C ILE A 14 -19.74 11.93 -30.79
N PHE A 15 -20.51 10.96 -30.30
CA PHE A 15 -20.50 10.61 -28.88
C PHE A 15 -19.54 9.45 -28.69
N GLY A 16 -18.25 9.72 -28.82
CA GLY A 16 -17.23 8.80 -28.32
C GLY A 16 -17.26 8.83 -26.80
N SER A 17 -17.59 7.71 -26.17
CA SER A 17 -17.46 7.58 -24.72
C SER A 17 -15.98 7.68 -24.35
N LEU A 18 -15.56 8.84 -23.86
CA LEU A 18 -14.29 9.02 -23.16
C LEU A 18 -14.38 8.24 -21.84
N HIS A 19 -14.01 6.96 -21.88
CA HIS A 19 -13.77 6.20 -20.67
C HIS A 19 -12.38 6.60 -20.15
N GLY A 20 -12.33 7.33 -19.05
CA GLY A 20 -11.07 7.56 -18.35
C GLY A 20 -10.57 6.24 -17.80
N GLN A 21 -9.29 5.91 -18.02
CA GLN A 21 -8.72 4.65 -17.57
C GLN A 21 -8.88 4.51 -16.05
N GLN A 22 -9.60 3.47 -15.62
CA GLN A 22 -9.83 3.20 -14.21
C GLN A 22 -8.73 2.33 -13.64
N LYS A 23 -8.43 2.55 -12.35
CA LYS A 23 -7.44 1.76 -11.61
C LYS A 23 -8.15 0.68 -10.81
N TYR A 24 -7.64 -0.54 -10.91
CA TYR A 24 -8.17 -1.70 -10.18
C TYR A 24 -7.07 -2.46 -9.45
N TRP A 25 -7.43 -3.03 -8.31
CA TRP A 25 -6.71 -4.12 -7.68
C TRP A 25 -7.19 -5.44 -8.26
N LEU A 26 -6.29 -6.22 -8.84
CA LEU A 26 -6.51 -7.62 -9.22
C LEU A 26 -5.93 -8.49 -8.12
N MET A 27 -6.78 -9.25 -7.43
CA MET A 27 -6.37 -10.17 -6.36
C MET A 27 -6.11 -11.55 -6.95
N PHE A 28 -5.04 -12.19 -6.51
CA PHE A 28 -4.63 -13.52 -6.97
C PHE A 28 -4.96 -14.59 -5.94
N GLU A 29 -5.31 -15.78 -6.42
CA GLU A 29 -5.58 -16.97 -5.60
C GLU A 29 -4.36 -17.39 -4.78
N ASP A 30 -3.18 -17.36 -5.41
CA ASP A 30 -1.94 -17.89 -4.84
C ASP A 30 -0.70 -17.04 -5.19
N LYS A 31 0.48 -17.49 -4.76
CA LYS A 31 1.78 -16.85 -5.00
C LYS A 31 2.49 -17.32 -6.28
N GLY A 32 1.83 -18.19 -7.05
CA GLY A 32 2.29 -18.69 -8.33
C GLY A 32 3.37 -19.77 -8.28
N PRO A 33 3.81 -20.23 -9.46
CA PRO A 33 4.72 -21.38 -9.59
C PRO A 33 6.12 -21.11 -9.02
N GLU A 34 6.51 -19.85 -8.84
CA GLU A 34 7.84 -19.48 -8.31
C GLU A 34 7.95 -19.65 -6.79
N THR A 35 6.87 -20.04 -6.12
CA THR A 35 6.79 -20.23 -4.66
C THR A 35 7.94 -21.09 -4.13
N VAL A 36 8.15 -22.28 -4.71
CA VAL A 36 9.20 -23.23 -4.27
C VAL A 36 10.60 -22.63 -4.43
N PHE A 37 10.83 -21.87 -5.50
CA PHE A 37 12.09 -21.19 -5.73
C PHE A 37 12.37 -20.14 -4.64
N TYR A 38 11.37 -19.35 -4.27
CA TYR A 38 11.53 -18.32 -3.24
C TYR A 38 11.68 -18.90 -1.83
N GLU A 39 11.00 -20.00 -1.52
CA GLU A 39 11.17 -20.69 -0.24
C GLU A 39 12.60 -21.23 -0.06
N THR A 40 13.19 -21.74 -1.13
CA THR A 40 14.56 -22.29 -1.12
C THR A 40 15.64 -21.21 -1.27
N HIS A 41 15.32 -20.07 -1.86
CA HIS A 41 16.25 -18.97 -2.13
C HIS A 41 15.73 -17.61 -1.60
N PRO A 42 15.55 -17.46 -0.29
CA PRO A 42 14.92 -16.26 0.27
C PRO A 42 15.75 -14.98 0.08
N ALA A 43 17.07 -15.10 -0.14
CA ALA A 43 17.95 -13.99 -0.50
C ALA A 43 17.62 -13.32 -1.86
N GLN A 44 16.77 -13.96 -2.68
CA GLN A 44 16.31 -13.39 -3.96
C GLN A 44 15.28 -12.27 -3.80
N PHE A 45 14.64 -12.16 -2.63
CA PHE A 45 13.63 -11.13 -2.35
C PHE A 45 13.72 -10.53 -0.94
N LEU A 46 14.52 -11.12 -0.04
CA LEU A 46 14.85 -10.56 1.26
C LEU A 46 16.30 -10.07 1.28
N SER A 47 16.51 -8.90 1.88
CA SER A 47 17.87 -8.42 2.17
C SER A 47 18.52 -9.26 3.26
N LEU A 48 19.86 -9.26 3.31
CA LEU A 48 20.63 -9.93 4.37
C LEU A 48 20.17 -9.50 5.76
N LYS A 49 19.98 -8.19 5.96
CA LYS A 49 19.46 -7.62 7.21
C LYS A 49 18.08 -8.21 7.60
N ALA A 50 17.18 -8.43 6.64
CA ALA A 50 15.88 -9.03 6.90
C ALA A 50 15.98 -10.51 7.28
N LEU A 51 16.90 -11.25 6.65
CA LEU A 51 17.18 -12.65 7.00
C LEU A 51 17.78 -12.77 8.40
N GLU A 52 18.74 -11.93 8.76
CA GLU A 52 19.33 -11.90 10.10
C GLU A 52 18.30 -11.55 11.17
N ARG A 53 17.44 -10.57 10.91
CA ARG A 53 16.32 -10.23 11.81
C ARG A 53 15.39 -11.42 12.03
N ARG A 54 15.02 -12.14 10.97
CA ARG A 54 14.20 -13.36 11.08
C ARG A 54 14.88 -14.43 11.92
N LYS A 55 16.18 -14.65 11.73
CA LYS A 55 16.98 -15.58 12.56
C LYS A 55 16.96 -15.18 14.03
N ARG A 56 17.16 -13.89 14.34
CA ARG A 56 17.13 -13.37 15.72
C ARG A 56 15.77 -13.56 16.41
N HIS A 57 14.68 -13.44 15.66
CA HIS A 57 13.32 -13.56 16.21
C HIS A 57 12.66 -14.92 15.95
N HIS A 58 13.42 -15.92 15.50
CA HIS A 58 12.93 -17.27 15.18
C HIS A 58 11.69 -17.27 14.26
N HIS A 59 11.64 -16.34 13.31
CA HIS A 59 10.50 -16.18 12.40
C HIS A 59 10.75 -16.88 11.06
N ASN A 60 10.11 -18.03 10.88
CA ASN A 60 10.20 -18.81 9.64
C ASN A 60 9.52 -18.09 8.47
N LEU A 61 9.93 -18.44 7.25
CA LEU A 61 9.29 -17.94 6.04
C LEU A 61 7.90 -18.56 5.89
N CYS A 62 6.92 -17.77 5.48
CA CYS A 62 5.60 -18.28 5.11
C CYS A 62 5.14 -17.73 3.75
N GLN A 63 4.06 -18.29 3.21
CA GLN A 63 3.48 -17.89 1.92
C GLN A 63 3.17 -16.39 1.82
N ALA A 64 2.72 -15.77 2.91
CA ALA A 64 2.44 -14.32 2.94
C ALA A 64 3.71 -13.46 2.75
N ASP A 65 4.89 -14.02 3.05
CA ASP A 65 6.17 -13.34 2.87
C ASP A 65 6.65 -13.30 1.42
N LEU A 66 6.09 -14.16 0.58
CA LEU A 66 6.51 -14.32 -0.81
C LEU A 66 6.01 -13.16 -1.68
N PRO A 67 6.82 -12.70 -2.65
CA PRO A 67 6.37 -11.69 -3.61
C PRO A 67 5.19 -12.21 -4.43
N VAL A 68 4.43 -11.29 -5.04
CA VAL A 68 3.43 -11.66 -6.06
C VAL A 68 4.14 -12.34 -7.23
N SER A 69 3.52 -13.37 -7.81
CA SER A 69 4.10 -14.15 -8.92
C SER A 69 4.54 -13.26 -10.07
N LYS A 70 5.80 -13.43 -10.49
CA LYS A 70 6.33 -12.72 -11.66
C LYS A 70 5.66 -13.21 -12.95
N THR A 71 5.24 -14.47 -13.00
CA THR A 71 4.48 -15.04 -14.12
C THR A 71 3.16 -14.31 -14.32
N TYR A 72 2.38 -14.07 -13.27
CA TYR A 72 1.09 -13.36 -13.37
C TYR A 72 1.28 -11.91 -13.85
N ILE A 73 2.25 -11.19 -13.28
CA ILE A 73 2.58 -9.83 -13.72
C ILE A 73 3.03 -9.80 -15.18
N LYS A 74 3.79 -10.81 -15.62
CA LYS A 74 4.25 -10.92 -17.01
C LYS A 74 3.10 -11.18 -17.97
N GLN A 75 2.17 -12.09 -17.65
CA GLN A 75 0.98 -12.37 -18.46
C GLN A 75 0.15 -11.11 -18.69
N LEU A 76 -0.11 -10.35 -17.62
CA LEU A 76 -0.83 -9.07 -17.71
C LEU A 76 -0.11 -8.06 -18.62
N ARG A 77 1.20 -7.85 -18.42
CA ARG A 77 1.98 -6.91 -19.23
C ARG A 77 2.04 -7.31 -20.70
N GLN A 78 2.16 -8.61 -20.99
CA GLN A 78 2.17 -9.12 -22.36
C GLN A 78 0.82 -8.93 -23.07
N ALA A 79 -0.28 -8.92 -22.32
CA ALA A 79 -1.61 -8.60 -22.83
C ALA A 79 -1.88 -7.08 -22.94
N GLY A 80 -0.86 -6.24 -22.73
CA GLY A 80 -0.99 -4.78 -22.81
C GLY A 80 -1.60 -4.11 -21.58
N VAL A 81 -1.78 -4.85 -20.47
CA VAL A 81 -2.27 -4.27 -19.21
C VAL A 81 -1.15 -3.48 -18.53
N VAL A 82 -1.43 -2.23 -18.16
CA VAL A 82 -0.49 -1.39 -17.42
C VAL A 82 -0.53 -1.79 -15.94
N VAL A 83 0.51 -2.47 -15.50
CA VAL A 83 0.69 -2.85 -14.07
C VAL A 83 1.49 -1.78 -13.36
N GLU A 84 0.83 -1.05 -12.47
CA GLU A 84 1.35 0.11 -11.73
C GLU A 84 2.17 -0.34 -10.50
N ALA A 85 1.63 -1.26 -9.70
CA ALA A 85 2.30 -1.80 -8.52
C ALA A 85 1.82 -3.21 -8.19
N ALA A 86 2.59 -3.92 -7.37
CA ALA A 86 2.20 -5.21 -6.80
C ALA A 86 2.29 -5.15 -5.27
N SER A 87 1.22 -5.50 -4.59
CA SER A 87 1.16 -5.61 -3.14
C SER A 87 1.36 -7.06 -2.73
N LYS A 88 2.50 -7.32 -2.09
CA LYS A 88 2.79 -8.62 -1.49
C LYS A 88 1.70 -9.04 -0.49
N TRP A 89 1.30 -8.13 0.40
CA TRP A 89 0.41 -8.45 1.53
C TRP A 89 -1.02 -8.69 1.10
N LEU A 90 -1.51 -7.96 0.10
CA LEU A 90 -2.83 -8.19 -0.48
C LEU A 90 -2.86 -9.35 -1.48
N ASN A 91 -1.67 -9.87 -1.83
CA ASN A 91 -1.48 -10.74 -2.97
C ASN A 91 -2.18 -10.21 -4.24
N ALA A 92 -1.89 -8.96 -4.59
CA ALA A 92 -2.64 -8.25 -5.62
C ALA A 92 -1.75 -7.35 -6.47
N ALA A 93 -2.20 -7.03 -7.69
CA ALA A 93 -1.57 -6.03 -8.55
C ALA A 93 -2.53 -4.86 -8.80
N SER A 94 -2.05 -3.63 -8.67
CA SER A 94 -2.78 -2.46 -9.14
C SER A 94 -2.51 -2.27 -10.63
N VAL A 95 -3.59 -2.15 -11.40
CA VAL A 95 -3.54 -2.02 -12.84
C VAL A 95 -4.37 -0.85 -13.32
N THR A 96 -3.98 -0.26 -14.44
CA THR A 96 -4.76 0.70 -15.20
C THR A 96 -5.19 0.01 -16.49
N THR A 97 -6.49 -0.21 -16.68
CA THR A 97 -7.01 -0.96 -17.82
C THR A 97 -8.49 -0.69 -18.06
N ASP A 98 -8.90 -0.83 -19.32
CA ASP A 98 -10.30 -0.78 -19.76
C ASP A 98 -10.89 -2.20 -19.97
N LEU A 99 -10.09 -3.24 -19.72
CA LEU A 99 -10.53 -4.64 -19.84
C LEU A 99 -11.45 -5.00 -18.67
N ASP A 100 -12.48 -5.78 -18.99
CA ASP A 100 -13.38 -6.34 -17.99
C ASP A 100 -12.74 -7.52 -17.24
N TYR A 101 -13.34 -7.85 -16.09
CA TYR A 101 -12.89 -8.94 -15.23
C TYR A 101 -12.72 -10.27 -15.98
N LEU A 102 -13.70 -10.64 -16.82
CA LEU A 102 -13.69 -11.92 -17.54
C LEU A 102 -12.56 -11.98 -18.57
N THR A 103 -12.21 -10.87 -19.22
CA THR A 103 -11.05 -10.83 -20.13
C THR A 103 -9.74 -10.93 -19.36
N LEU A 104 -9.61 -10.24 -18.24
CA LEU A 104 -8.43 -10.33 -17.37
C LEU A 104 -8.26 -11.74 -16.81
N GLN A 105 -9.33 -12.39 -16.38
CA GLN A 105 -9.30 -13.77 -15.88
C GLN A 105 -8.90 -14.77 -16.98
N ARG A 106 -9.31 -14.55 -18.24
CA ARG A 106 -8.83 -15.37 -19.37
C ARG A 106 -7.32 -15.20 -19.63
N ILE A 107 -6.79 -13.98 -19.43
CA ILE A 107 -5.35 -13.69 -19.57
C ILE A 107 -4.55 -14.33 -18.43
N CYS A 108 -5.05 -14.22 -17.20
CA CYS A 108 -4.42 -14.72 -15.99
C CYS A 108 -5.48 -15.42 -15.13
N PRO A 109 -5.65 -16.75 -15.27
CA PRO A 109 -6.67 -17.53 -14.55
C PRO A 109 -6.58 -17.47 -13.03
N ALA A 110 -5.41 -17.14 -12.48
CA ALA A 110 -5.19 -16.99 -11.05
C ALA A 110 -5.89 -15.75 -10.44
N ILE A 111 -6.50 -14.87 -11.24
CA ILE A 111 -7.26 -13.73 -10.74
C ILE A 111 -8.60 -14.22 -10.17
N VAL A 112 -8.85 -13.88 -8.90
CA VAL A 112 -10.07 -14.27 -8.17
C VAL A 112 -11.00 -13.10 -7.84
N ASP A 113 -10.47 -11.88 -7.85
CA ASP A 113 -11.25 -10.68 -7.54
C ASP A 113 -10.67 -9.44 -8.23
N MET A 114 -11.54 -8.47 -8.53
CA MET A 114 -11.19 -7.19 -9.13
C MET A 114 -11.94 -6.07 -8.41
N ARG A 115 -11.20 -5.17 -7.78
CA ARG A 115 -11.76 -4.06 -6.98
C ARG A 115 -11.26 -2.72 -7.48
N PRO A 116 -12.09 -1.68 -7.54
CA PRO A 116 -11.61 -0.34 -7.85
C PRO A 116 -10.60 0.14 -6.80
N VAL A 117 -9.54 0.81 -7.24
CA VAL A 117 -8.58 1.45 -6.33
C VAL A 117 -9.25 2.69 -5.73
N GLY A 118 -9.43 2.68 -4.40
CA GLY A 118 -9.98 3.82 -3.67
C GLY A 118 -9.12 5.07 -3.85
N ARG A 119 -9.76 6.22 -4.06
CA ARG A 119 -9.09 7.52 -4.08
C ARG A 119 -9.10 8.11 -2.68
N TYR A 120 -7.93 8.30 -2.09
CA TYR A 120 -7.83 9.05 -0.85
C TYR A 120 -8.10 10.53 -1.14
N ILE A 121 -9.15 11.06 -0.53
CA ILE A 121 -9.43 12.49 -0.50
C ILE A 121 -9.05 12.94 0.90
N ARG A 122 -8.00 13.79 0.99
CA ARG A 122 -7.65 14.42 2.26
C ARG A 122 -8.85 15.28 2.65
N ALA A 123 -9.51 14.94 3.75
CA ALA A 123 -10.45 15.86 4.36
C ALA A 123 -9.67 17.14 4.67
N SER A 124 -10.04 18.25 4.03
CA SER A 124 -9.59 19.56 4.46
C SER A 124 -10.09 19.73 5.88
N TYR A 125 -9.19 19.62 6.86
CA TYR A 125 -9.51 19.94 8.25
C TYR A 125 -10.02 21.37 8.30
N LEU A 126 -11.32 21.55 8.49
CA LEU A 126 -11.92 22.83 8.83
C LEU A 126 -11.62 23.05 10.30
N GLY A 127 -10.63 23.91 10.57
CA GLY A 127 -10.15 24.21 11.91
C GLY A 127 -8.93 23.38 12.26
N GLU A 128 -7.77 24.04 12.34
CA GLU A 128 -6.75 23.54 13.23
C GLU A 128 -7.37 23.46 14.62
N PRO A 129 -7.28 22.33 15.35
CA PRO A 129 -7.48 22.40 16.77
C PRO A 129 -6.46 23.40 17.27
N GLU A 130 -6.91 24.51 17.85
CA GLU A 130 -6.04 25.42 18.58
C GLU A 130 -5.24 24.54 19.54
N LEU A 131 -3.97 24.32 19.23
CA LEU A 131 -3.04 23.73 20.17
C LEU A 131 -3.18 24.62 21.41
N PRO A 132 -3.57 24.08 22.58
CA PRO A 132 -3.54 24.85 23.80
C PRO A 132 -2.16 25.49 23.85
N GLY A 133 -2.13 26.82 23.76
CA GLY A 133 -0.89 27.58 23.64
C GLY A 133 0.07 27.03 24.69
N ALA A 134 1.30 26.73 24.27
CA ALA A 134 2.33 26.13 25.10
C ALA A 134 2.49 26.94 26.39
N ALA A 135 1.70 26.61 27.41
CA ALA A 135 1.95 26.98 28.77
C ALA A 135 3.11 26.08 29.15
N CYS A 136 4.32 26.60 28.96
CA CYS A 136 5.56 26.06 29.49
C CYS A 136 5.30 25.73 30.95
N SER A 137 4.97 24.48 31.21
CA SER A 137 4.75 23.99 32.56
C SER A 137 6.14 23.83 33.17
N ASN A 138 6.31 24.41 34.36
CA ASN A 138 7.57 24.57 35.07
C ASN A 138 8.48 23.32 35.00
N PRO A 139 9.81 23.50 34.92
CA PRO A 139 10.78 22.40 34.86
C PRO A 139 10.99 21.67 36.20
N ASP A 140 9.99 21.64 37.07
CA ASP A 140 10.07 21.11 38.45
C ASP A 140 9.09 19.97 38.71
N SER A 141 8.94 19.05 37.76
CA SER A 141 8.78 17.66 38.16
C SER A 141 10.16 17.02 38.08
N LEU A 142 10.72 16.67 39.25
CA LEU A 142 11.83 15.73 39.37
C LEU A 142 11.35 14.38 38.83
N SER A 143 11.26 14.29 37.52
CA SER A 143 11.18 13.04 36.80
C SER A 143 12.44 12.28 37.21
N THR A 144 12.24 11.16 37.90
CA THR A 144 13.28 10.16 38.19
C THR A 144 13.78 9.47 36.91
N THR A 145 13.37 9.98 35.73
CA THR A 145 13.75 9.46 34.43
C THR A 145 14.97 10.16 33.88
N SER A 146 15.88 9.40 33.26
CA SER A 146 17.15 9.92 32.73
C SER A 146 16.97 10.84 31.51
N PHE A 147 15.74 10.97 30.99
CA PHE A 147 15.41 11.72 29.78
C PHE A 147 14.53 12.92 30.12
N ASN A 148 14.87 14.09 29.55
CA ASN A 148 14.01 15.26 29.58
C ASN A 148 13.19 15.31 28.28
N TYR A 149 11.87 15.09 28.38
CA TYR A 149 10.96 15.05 27.22
C TYR A 149 10.34 16.42 26.87
N GLY A 150 10.65 17.47 27.64
CA GLY A 150 10.18 18.83 27.41
C GLY A 150 8.68 18.94 27.16
N ALA A 151 8.29 19.64 26.10
CA ALA A 151 6.88 19.85 25.73
C ALA A 151 6.11 18.56 25.40
N THR A 152 6.79 17.42 25.21
CA THR A 152 6.13 16.14 24.89
C THR A 152 5.91 15.26 26.13
N GLN A 153 6.28 15.70 27.33
CA GLN A 153 6.20 14.91 28.58
C GLN A 153 4.83 14.24 28.76
N THR A 154 3.74 15.00 28.62
CA THR A 154 2.37 14.48 28.77
C THR A 154 2.04 13.36 27.78
N GLN A 155 2.56 13.41 26.55
CA GLN A 155 2.34 12.37 25.54
C GLN A 155 3.15 11.11 25.85
N GLN A 156 4.37 11.29 26.36
CA GLN A 156 5.26 10.19 26.75
C GLN A 156 4.72 9.45 27.98
N ASP A 157 4.21 10.20 28.96
CA ASP A 157 3.56 9.66 30.16
C ASP A 157 2.30 8.87 29.80
N LEU A 158 1.49 9.35 28.84
CA LEU A 158 0.29 8.64 28.38
C LEU A 158 0.60 7.26 27.77
N LEU A 159 1.79 7.12 27.17
CA LEU A 159 2.26 5.89 26.55
C LEU A 159 3.14 5.05 27.50
N ASP A 160 3.30 5.48 28.76
CA ASP A 160 4.19 4.87 29.77
C ASP A 160 5.64 4.66 29.31
N LEU A 161 6.11 5.47 28.34
CA LEU A 161 7.46 5.35 27.77
C LEU A 161 8.60 5.68 28.74
N PRO A 162 8.45 6.63 29.69
CA PRO A 162 9.53 6.93 30.63
C PRO A 162 9.97 5.73 31.48
N CYS A 163 9.06 4.83 31.84
CA CYS A 163 9.42 3.64 32.63
C CYS A 163 10.33 2.67 31.85
N LEU A 164 10.13 2.54 30.54
CA LEU A 164 10.95 1.71 29.66
C LEU A 164 12.33 2.33 29.45
N HIS A 165 12.36 3.64 29.21
CA HIS A 165 13.60 4.38 28.99
C HIS A 165 14.48 4.37 30.25
N ASN A 166 13.90 4.42 31.45
CA ASN A 166 14.63 4.28 32.72
C ASN A 166 15.28 2.92 32.93
N ARG A 167 14.72 1.89 32.29
CA ARG A 167 15.30 0.54 32.26
C ARG A 167 16.30 0.37 31.12
N GLY A 168 16.65 1.44 30.41
CA GLY A 168 17.57 1.43 29.28
C GLY A 168 16.95 0.96 27.96
N PHE A 169 15.64 0.67 27.92
CA PHE A 169 14.95 0.27 26.70
C PHE A 169 14.55 1.50 25.88
N THR A 170 15.40 1.90 24.95
CA THR A 170 15.25 3.13 24.15
C THR A 170 14.91 2.87 22.67
N GLY A 171 14.67 1.61 22.29
CA GLY A 171 14.54 1.22 20.89
C GLY A 171 15.87 1.15 20.12
N SER A 172 17.01 1.34 20.80
CA SER A 172 18.33 1.17 20.20
C SER A 172 18.48 -0.23 19.58
N GLY A 173 18.80 -0.30 18.30
CA GLY A 173 18.98 -1.57 17.57
C GLY A 173 17.69 -2.24 17.08
N VAL A 174 16.53 -1.58 17.20
CA VAL A 174 15.25 -2.04 16.63
C VAL A 174 15.09 -1.47 15.22
N LEU A 175 14.90 -2.35 14.22
CA LEU A 175 14.73 -2.05 12.79
C LEU A 175 13.79 -3.04 12.13
#